data_AF-A0A928LW10-F1
#
_entry.id   AF-A0A928LW10-F1
#
_cell.length_a   1.000
_cell.length_b   1.000
_cell.length_c   1.000
_cell.angle_alpha   90.00
_cell.angle_beta   90.00
_cell.angle_gamma   90.00
#
_symmetry.space_group_name_H-M   'P 1'
#
loop_
_entity.id
_entity.type
_entity.pdbx_description
1 polymer ?
#
loop_
_entity_poly.entity_id
_entity_poly.type
_entity_poly.pdbx_seq_one_letter_code
_entity_poly.pdbx_strand_id
1 'polypeptide(L)'
;MNALGMIETNSIPLGVNAGDAMLKAATVELVCAQPVCAGKYIVLVTGEVAAVKESVAAGKEVAGSRLVDSMIISHVHEQVPKAINACNDIGQVSAVGVMEAFSLCAAVIVADAAVKAADVQLIDVRLGRGLGGKSFITLTGEVAAVRAAISAGEKLPEAKGLMSESVVIPSPHPDIIQSLY
;
A
#
# COMPACT_ATOMS: atom_id res chain seq x y z
N MET A 1 0.78 -13.21 10.72
CA MET A 1 1.88 -12.26 10.88
C MET A 1 2.80 -12.55 9.72
N ASN A 2 2.59 -11.86 8.60
CA ASN A 2 3.12 -12.28 7.30
C ASN A 2 3.91 -11.12 6.70
N ALA A 3 4.84 -11.44 5.80
CA ALA A 3 5.51 -10.43 4.99
C ALA A 3 4.62 -10.03 3.81
N LEU A 4 4.82 -8.80 3.32
CA LEU A 4 4.24 -8.31 2.08
C LEU A 4 5.37 -7.97 1.12
N GLY A 5 5.25 -8.42 -0.12
CA GLY A 5 6.16 -8.11 -1.22
C GLY A 5 5.43 -7.40 -2.33
N MET A 6 6.10 -6.46 -3.00
CA MET A 6 5.56 -5.78 -4.17
C MET A 6 6.64 -5.56 -5.22
N ILE A 7 6.24 -5.68 -6.49
CA ILE A 7 6.99 -5.15 -7.62
C ILE A 7 6.10 -4.20 -8.44
N GLU A 8 6.73 -3.23 -9.06
CA GLU A 8 6.12 -2.31 -10.02
C GLU A 8 6.93 -2.33 -11.31
N THR A 9 6.29 -2.50 -12.46
CA THR A 9 6.95 -2.55 -13.76
C THR A 9 6.40 -1.51 -14.72
N ASN A 10 7.24 -0.98 -15.61
CA ASN A 10 6.84 -0.09 -16.69
C ASN A 10 6.51 -0.87 -17.98
N SER A 11 5.71 -1.93 -17.82
CA SER A 11 5.17 -2.75 -18.91
C SER A 11 4.15 -3.74 -18.36
N ILE A 12 2.90 -3.65 -18.83
CA ILE A 12 1.82 -4.57 -18.44
C ILE A 12 2.13 -6.04 -18.71
N PRO A 13 2.45 -6.48 -19.95
CA PRO A 13 2.68 -7.90 -20.22
C PRO A 13 3.86 -8.45 -19.42
N LEU A 14 4.91 -7.63 -19.22
CA LEU A 14 6.05 -8.04 -18.43
C LEU A 14 5.73 -8.07 -16.93
N GLY A 15 4.90 -7.16 -16.43
CA GLY A 15 4.40 -7.20 -15.05
C GLY A 15 3.58 -8.46 -14.77
N VAL A 16 2.72 -8.87 -15.72
CA VAL A 16 1.99 -10.14 -15.63
C VAL A 16 2.96 -11.33 -15.60
N ASN A 17 3.96 -11.35 -16.49
CA ASN A 17 4.97 -12.42 -16.51
C ASN A 17 5.83 -12.45 -15.23
N ALA A 18 6.20 -11.29 -14.72
CA ALA A 18 6.94 -11.18 -13.46
C ALA A 18 6.08 -11.65 -12.28
N GLY A 19 4.78 -11.34 -12.25
CA GLY A 19 3.85 -11.86 -11.25
C GLY A 19 3.67 -13.37 -11.30
N ASP A 20 3.59 -13.97 -12.49
CA ASP A 20 3.58 -15.43 -12.65
C ASP A 20 4.86 -16.06 -12.09
N ALA A 21 6.03 -15.46 -12.37
CA ALA A 21 7.30 -15.91 -11.80
C ALA A 21 7.35 -15.77 -10.28
N MET A 22 6.85 -14.67 -9.72
CA MET A 22 6.74 -14.45 -8.27
C MET A 22 5.95 -15.57 -7.58
N LEU A 23 4.79 -15.95 -8.14
CA LEU A 23 3.90 -16.96 -7.55
C LEU A 23 4.45 -18.40 -7.70
N LYS A 24 5.31 -18.64 -8.69
CA LYS A 24 5.96 -19.95 -8.92
C LYS A 24 7.23 -20.15 -8.10
N ALA A 25 7.93 -19.07 -7.77
CA ALA A 25 9.21 -19.14 -7.09
C ALA A 25 9.10 -19.58 -5.62
N ALA A 26 7.99 -19.28 -4.94
CA ALA A 26 7.82 -19.62 -3.52
C ALA A 26 6.35 -19.78 -3.15
N THR A 27 6.08 -20.37 -1.98
CA THR A 27 4.72 -20.47 -1.43
C THR A 27 4.27 -19.10 -0.89
N VAL A 28 3.64 -18.32 -1.76
CA VAL A 28 3.06 -17.01 -1.46
C VAL A 28 1.64 -16.91 -2.01
N GLU A 29 0.83 -16.04 -1.43
CA GLU A 29 -0.53 -15.74 -1.87
C GLU A 29 -0.56 -14.41 -2.62
N LEU A 30 -1.34 -14.33 -3.69
CA LEU A 30 -1.55 -13.08 -4.42
C LEU A 30 -2.48 -12.16 -3.63
N VAL A 31 -2.00 -10.95 -3.30
CA VAL A 31 -2.83 -9.90 -2.69
C VAL A 31 -3.59 -9.14 -3.77
N CYS A 32 -2.86 -8.59 -4.75
CA CYS A 32 -3.46 -8.00 -5.94
C CYS A 32 -2.46 -7.93 -7.11
N ALA A 33 -2.97 -7.94 -8.33
CA ALA A 33 -2.19 -7.69 -9.55
C ALA A 33 -3.03 -6.85 -10.51
N GLN A 34 -2.50 -5.71 -10.95
CA GLN A 34 -3.32 -4.73 -11.66
C GLN A 34 -2.49 -3.70 -12.44
N PRO A 35 -3.02 -3.18 -13.56
CA PRO A 35 -2.45 -2.02 -14.22
C PRO A 35 -2.65 -0.75 -13.39
N VAL A 36 -1.67 0.14 -13.42
CA VAL A 36 -1.71 1.45 -12.76
C VAL A 36 -1.23 2.56 -13.71
N CYS A 37 -1.59 3.80 -13.41
CA CYS A 37 -1.28 4.92 -14.30
C CYS A 37 0.23 5.21 -14.31
N ALA A 38 0.84 5.50 -15.47
CA ALA A 38 0.28 5.56 -16.83
C ALA A 38 0.81 4.40 -17.70
N GLY A 39 0.35 3.17 -17.44
CA GLY A 39 0.77 1.97 -18.19
C GLY A 39 1.79 1.10 -17.45
N LYS A 40 1.91 1.32 -16.14
CA LYS A 40 2.69 0.47 -15.24
C LYS A 40 1.83 -0.70 -14.76
N TYR A 41 2.45 -1.70 -14.14
CA TYR A 41 1.75 -2.84 -13.57
C TYR A 41 2.36 -3.19 -12.21
N ILE A 42 1.50 -3.48 -11.24
CA ILE A 42 1.92 -3.87 -9.90
C ILE A 42 1.50 -5.30 -9.61
N VAL A 43 2.33 -5.99 -8.83
CA VAL A 43 2.01 -7.30 -8.26
C VAL A 43 2.37 -7.27 -6.78
N LEU A 44 1.41 -7.61 -5.94
CA LEU A 44 1.56 -7.69 -4.49
C LEU A 44 1.31 -9.12 -4.03
N VAL A 45 2.20 -9.65 -3.19
CA VAL A 45 2.12 -11.00 -2.62
C VAL A 45 2.32 -10.98 -1.12
N THR A 46 1.74 -11.94 -0.42
CA THR A 46 1.88 -12.12 1.04
C THR A 46 2.30 -13.55 1.36
N GLY A 47 3.02 -13.74 2.47
CA GLY A 47 3.47 -15.06 2.91
C GLY A 47 4.54 -14.98 3.99
N GLU A 48 5.25 -16.09 4.20
CA GLU A 48 6.41 -16.11 5.10
C GLU A 48 7.54 -15.21 4.58
N VAL A 49 8.31 -14.61 5.48
CA VAL A 49 9.36 -13.64 5.12
C VAL A 49 10.34 -14.18 4.08
N ALA A 50 10.77 -15.44 4.24
CA ALA A 50 11.69 -16.08 3.30
C ALA A 50 11.04 -16.29 1.92
N ALA A 51 9.79 -16.79 1.90
CA ALA A 51 9.04 -17.03 0.67
C ALA A 51 8.78 -15.72 -0.10
N VAL A 52 8.42 -14.65 0.60
CA VAL A 52 8.22 -13.33 -0.03
C VAL A 52 9.52 -12.77 -0.60
N LYS A 53 10.65 -12.94 0.09
CA LYS A 53 11.97 -12.52 -0.42
C LYS A 53 12.34 -13.25 -1.70
N GLU A 54 12.16 -14.57 -1.72
CA GLU A 54 12.42 -15.41 -2.91
C GLU A 54 11.48 -15.04 -4.06
N SER A 55 10.19 -14.91 -3.77
CA SER A 55 9.16 -14.48 -4.72
C SER A 55 9.50 -13.14 -5.38
N VAL A 56 9.78 -12.11 -4.58
CA VAL A 56 10.14 -10.77 -5.09
C VAL A 56 11.46 -10.80 -5.86
N ALA A 57 12.45 -11.59 -5.45
CA ALA A 57 13.70 -11.74 -6.19
C ALA A 57 13.47 -12.28 -7.62
N ALA A 58 12.66 -13.33 -7.75
CA ALA A 58 12.29 -13.89 -9.05
C ALA A 58 11.52 -12.89 -9.92
N GLY A 59 10.57 -12.16 -9.33
CA GLY A 59 9.84 -11.10 -10.02
C GLY A 59 10.74 -9.99 -10.55
N LYS A 60 11.74 -9.57 -9.75
CA LYS A 60 12.72 -8.54 -10.14
C LYS A 60 13.62 -9.01 -11.28
N GLU A 61 14.06 -10.27 -11.26
CA GLU A 61 14.86 -10.86 -12.32
C GLU A 61 14.11 -10.85 -13.66
N VAL A 62 12.85 -11.30 -13.66
CA VAL A 62 11.99 -11.30 -14.85
C VAL A 62 11.66 -9.88 -15.31
N ALA A 63 11.40 -8.95 -14.39
CA ALA A 63 11.12 -7.55 -14.72
C ALA A 63 12.33 -6.85 -15.36
N GLY A 64 13.55 -7.23 -15.00
CA GLY A 64 14.80 -6.72 -15.58
C GLY A 64 14.83 -5.19 -15.66
N SER A 65 15.16 -4.66 -16.85
CA SER A 65 15.25 -3.21 -17.10
C SER A 65 13.92 -2.44 -17.04
N ARG A 66 12.79 -3.15 -16.91
CA ARG A 66 11.46 -2.54 -16.80
C ARG A 66 10.97 -2.46 -15.36
N LEU A 67 11.74 -2.95 -14.38
CA LEU A 67 11.44 -2.75 -12.97
C LEU A 67 11.48 -1.24 -12.65
N VAL A 68 10.40 -0.74 -12.06
CA VAL A 68 10.29 0.65 -11.59
C VAL A 68 10.64 0.72 -10.12
N ASP A 69 10.00 -0.12 -9.31
CA ASP A 69 10.19 -0.14 -7.87
C ASP A 69 9.88 -1.54 -7.31
N SER A 70 10.39 -1.84 -6.12
CA SER A 70 10.10 -3.07 -5.39
C SER A 70 10.26 -2.85 -3.89
N MET A 71 9.40 -3.48 -3.08
CA MET A 71 9.51 -3.41 -1.63
C MET A 71 9.21 -4.75 -0.96
N ILE A 72 9.70 -4.90 0.27
CA ILE A 72 9.38 -6.01 1.17
C ILE A 72 9.16 -5.46 2.57
N ILE A 73 7.99 -5.71 3.15
CA ILE A 73 7.67 -5.42 4.55
C ILE A 73 7.64 -6.77 5.28
N SER A 74 8.58 -7.01 6.21
CA SER A 74 8.73 -8.34 6.82
C SER A 74 7.57 -8.73 7.76
N HIS A 75 6.90 -7.75 8.35
CA HIS A 75 5.82 -7.99 9.30
C HIS A 75 4.69 -7.01 9.02
N VAL A 76 3.95 -7.17 7.93
CA VAL A 76 2.89 -6.22 7.59
C VAL A 76 1.71 -6.36 8.55
N HIS A 77 1.11 -5.24 8.92
CA HIS A 77 -0.15 -5.23 9.67
C HIS A 77 -1.29 -5.75 8.79
N GLU A 78 -2.18 -6.58 9.36
CA GLU A 78 -3.23 -7.28 8.59
C GLU A 78 -4.24 -6.34 7.90
N GLN A 79 -4.41 -5.13 8.43
CA GLN A 79 -5.28 -4.12 7.84
C GLN A 79 -4.80 -3.66 6.47
N VAL A 80 -3.49 -3.71 6.19
CA VAL A 80 -2.91 -3.18 4.96
C VAL A 80 -3.34 -3.97 3.72
N PRO A 81 -3.13 -5.30 3.62
CA PRO A 81 -3.61 -6.06 2.46
C PRO A 81 -5.14 -6.03 2.33
N LYS A 82 -5.88 -5.98 3.44
CA LYS A 82 -7.34 -5.84 3.41
C LYS A 82 -7.79 -4.48 2.87
N ALA A 83 -7.12 -3.38 3.27
CA ALA A 83 -7.39 -2.04 2.79
C ALA A 83 -7.10 -1.88 1.28
N ILE A 84 -5.99 -2.47 0.80
CA ILE A 84 -5.63 -2.46 -0.64
C ILE A 84 -6.71 -3.12 -1.50
N ASN A 85 -7.36 -4.16 -0.96
CA ASN A 85 -8.43 -4.90 -1.64
C ASN A 85 -9.84 -4.34 -1.33
N ALA A 86 -9.94 -3.20 -0.65
CA ALA A 86 -11.20 -2.59 -0.22
C ALA A 86 -12.11 -3.58 0.57
N CYS A 87 -11.50 -4.44 1.40
CA CYS A 87 -12.16 -5.49 2.17
C CYS A 87 -12.22 -5.21 3.68
N ASN A 88 -12.01 -3.97 4.12
CA ASN A 88 -12.10 -3.62 5.53
C ASN A 88 -13.55 -3.36 5.94
N ASP A 89 -13.99 -4.04 7.00
CA ASP A 89 -15.24 -3.69 7.70
C ASP A 89 -14.98 -2.44 8.54
N ILE A 90 -15.37 -1.30 8.00
CA ILE A 90 -15.17 -0.01 8.66
C ILE A 90 -16.40 0.26 9.51
N GLY A 91 -16.19 0.33 10.82
CA GLY A 91 -17.22 0.61 11.80
C GLY A 91 -17.62 2.08 11.80
N GLN A 92 -17.74 2.66 12.99
CA GLN A 92 -18.02 4.09 13.10
C GLN A 92 -16.77 4.90 12.79
N VAL A 93 -16.85 5.77 11.77
CA VAL A 93 -15.82 6.75 11.46
C VAL A 93 -15.95 7.94 12.42
N SER A 94 -14.84 8.30 13.08
CA SER A 94 -14.74 9.51 13.91
C SER A 94 -13.91 10.58 13.19
N ALA A 95 -12.64 10.77 13.52
CA ALA A 95 -11.77 11.62 12.73
C ALA A 95 -11.28 10.87 11.48
N VAL A 96 -10.96 11.62 10.42
CA VAL A 96 -10.37 11.07 9.19
C VAL A 96 -8.98 11.63 8.98
N GLY A 97 -8.03 10.74 8.70
CA GLY A 97 -6.71 11.08 8.18
C GLY A 97 -6.62 10.71 6.71
N VAL A 98 -6.04 11.60 5.90
CA VAL A 98 -5.71 11.33 4.50
C VAL A 98 -4.24 11.65 4.27
N MET A 99 -3.51 10.75 3.60
CA MET A 99 -2.12 10.94 3.20
C MET A 99 -1.97 10.64 1.72
N GLU A 100 -1.27 11.47 0.98
CA GLU A 100 -0.98 11.27 -0.45
C GLU A 100 0.52 10.99 -0.67
N ALA A 101 0.84 10.01 -1.51
CA ALA A 101 2.20 9.63 -1.87
C ALA A 101 2.39 9.56 -3.41
N PHE A 102 3.58 9.91 -3.87
CA PHE A 102 4.01 9.81 -5.28
C PHE A 102 4.52 8.42 -5.67
N SER A 103 4.73 7.53 -4.70
CA SER A 103 5.13 6.14 -4.92
C SER A 103 4.10 5.18 -4.32
N LEU A 104 3.81 4.11 -5.06
CA LEU A 104 2.88 3.06 -4.64
C LEU A 104 3.49 2.24 -3.50
N CYS A 105 4.79 1.90 -3.60
CA CYS A 105 5.52 1.22 -2.52
C CYS A 105 5.57 2.07 -1.25
N ALA A 106 5.86 3.38 -1.39
CA ALA A 106 5.88 4.29 -0.25
C ALA A 106 4.52 4.34 0.44
N ALA A 107 3.41 4.38 -0.33
CA ALA A 107 2.07 4.40 0.24
C ALA A 107 1.78 3.18 1.13
N VAL A 108 2.21 1.99 0.70
CA VAL A 108 1.98 0.76 1.48
C VAL A 108 2.87 0.72 2.74
N ILE A 109 4.13 1.17 2.64
CA ILE A 109 5.05 1.28 3.79
C ILE A 109 4.51 2.28 4.82
N VAL A 110 4.03 3.43 4.35
CA VAL A 110 3.44 4.48 5.19
C VAL A 110 2.15 3.99 5.86
N ALA A 111 1.28 3.29 5.12
CA ALA A 111 0.06 2.71 5.68
C ALA A 111 0.37 1.70 6.80
N ASP A 112 1.35 0.82 6.60
CA ASP A 112 1.80 -0.16 7.60
C ASP A 112 2.37 0.50 8.86
N ALA A 113 3.19 1.54 8.70
CA ALA A 113 3.72 2.27 9.84
C ALA A 113 2.63 3.04 10.60
N ALA A 114 1.68 3.64 9.88
CA ALA A 114 0.59 4.42 10.45
C ALA A 114 -0.27 3.56 11.40
N VAL A 115 -0.70 2.37 10.96
CA VAL A 115 -1.51 1.45 11.79
C VAL A 115 -0.75 0.81 12.94
N LYS A 116 0.59 0.70 12.83
CA LYS A 116 1.42 0.21 13.93
C LYS A 116 1.70 1.27 14.99
N ALA A 117 1.67 2.54 14.61
CA ALA A 117 2.02 3.64 15.49
C ALA A 117 0.88 4.09 16.40
N ALA A 118 -0.37 3.89 16.00
CA ALA A 118 -1.54 4.33 16.74
C ALA A 118 -2.75 3.42 16.49
N ASP A 119 -3.72 3.48 17.41
CA ASP A 119 -4.99 2.79 17.27
C ASP A 119 -5.88 3.49 16.24
N VAL A 120 -5.71 3.09 14.98
CA VAL A 120 -6.44 3.59 13.81
C VAL A 120 -6.87 2.43 12.91
N GLN A 121 -7.94 2.67 12.16
CA GLN A 121 -8.45 1.75 11.15
C GLN A 121 -8.19 2.30 9.75
N LEU A 122 -7.54 1.53 8.87
CA LEU A 122 -7.41 1.89 7.46
C LEU A 122 -8.76 1.78 6.77
N ILE A 123 -9.14 2.84 6.08
CA ILE A 123 -10.32 2.88 5.23
C ILE A 123 -9.97 2.32 3.85
N ASP A 124 -9.00 2.93 3.18
CA ASP A 124 -8.56 2.55 1.83
C ASP A 124 -7.05 2.82 1.69
N VAL A 125 -6.39 1.97 0.91
CA VAL A 125 -5.01 2.19 0.43
C VAL A 125 -5.08 2.14 -1.08
N ARG A 126 -5.35 3.29 -1.70
CA ARG A 126 -5.64 3.37 -3.13
C ARG A 126 -4.36 3.49 -3.95
N LEU A 127 -4.02 2.43 -4.66
CA LEU A 127 -2.79 2.36 -5.47
C LEU A 127 -3.04 2.71 -6.94
N GLY A 128 -2.60 3.91 -7.36
CA GLY A 128 -2.29 4.24 -8.77
C GLY A 128 -3.42 4.24 -9.82
N ARG A 129 -4.67 3.93 -9.48
CA ARG A 129 -5.79 3.89 -10.43
C ARG A 129 -6.41 5.28 -10.67
N GLY A 130 -6.09 5.89 -11.82
CA GLY A 130 -6.64 7.20 -12.20
C GLY A 130 -6.05 8.39 -11.44
N LEU A 131 -4.96 8.18 -10.70
CA LEU A 131 -4.36 9.16 -9.79
C LEU A 131 -3.05 9.76 -10.33
N GLY A 132 -2.76 9.60 -11.63
CA GLY A 132 -1.51 10.11 -12.21
C GLY A 132 -0.24 9.49 -11.62
N GLY A 133 -0.31 8.23 -11.19
CA GLY A 133 0.81 7.52 -10.56
C GLY A 133 0.95 7.76 -9.07
N LYS A 134 0.09 8.60 -8.47
CA LYS A 134 0.00 8.77 -7.02
C LYS A 134 -0.82 7.67 -6.37
N SER A 135 -0.73 7.62 -5.05
CA SER A 135 -1.55 6.81 -4.18
C SER A 135 -2.02 7.65 -3.00
N PHE A 136 -3.16 7.31 -2.41
CA PHE A 136 -3.57 7.92 -1.16
C PHE A 136 -4.06 6.87 -0.17
N ILE A 137 -3.91 7.21 1.10
CA ILE A 137 -4.23 6.36 2.24
C ILE A 137 -5.26 7.11 3.06
N THR A 138 -6.37 6.47 3.36
CA THR A 138 -7.40 7.00 4.24
C THR A 138 -7.48 6.14 5.49
N LEU A 139 -7.62 6.78 6.66
CA LEU A 139 -7.73 6.10 7.94
C LEU A 139 -8.65 6.85 8.88
N THR A 140 -9.18 6.15 9.88
CA THR A 140 -10.03 6.73 10.93
C THR A 140 -9.60 6.31 12.32
N GLY A 141 -9.98 7.11 13.31
CA GLY A 141 -9.72 6.89 14.72
C GLY A 141 -9.88 8.19 15.50
N GLU A 142 -9.52 8.18 16.78
CA GLU A 142 -9.48 9.40 17.58
C GLU A 142 -8.51 10.44 16.99
N VAL A 143 -8.82 11.72 17.13
CA VAL A 143 -8.03 12.82 16.52
C VAL A 143 -6.54 12.71 16.85
N ALA A 144 -6.21 12.38 18.10
CA ALA A 144 -4.83 12.21 18.53
C ALA A 144 -4.16 10.99 17.89
N ALA A 145 -4.88 9.87 17.78
CA ALA A 145 -4.39 8.65 17.14
C ALA A 145 -4.14 8.88 15.64
N VAL A 146 -5.07 9.53 14.95
CA VAL A 146 -4.92 9.91 13.54
C VAL A 146 -3.69 10.80 13.31
N ARG A 147 -3.48 11.82 14.15
CA ARG A 147 -2.28 12.67 14.05
C ARG A 147 -0.99 11.90 14.28
N ALA A 148 -0.98 10.99 15.26
CA ALA A 148 0.17 10.14 15.55
C ALA A 148 0.49 9.19 14.39
N ALA A 149 -0.54 8.56 13.81
CA ALA A 149 -0.44 7.67 12.67
C ALA A 149 0.17 8.37 11.45
N ILE A 150 -0.37 9.54 11.07
CA ILE A 150 0.17 10.34 9.94
C ILE A 150 1.63 10.74 10.21
N SER A 151 1.92 11.26 11.40
CA SER A 151 3.27 11.70 11.74
C SER A 151 4.29 10.56 11.71
N ALA A 152 3.89 9.35 12.12
CA ALA A 152 4.76 8.18 12.06
C ALA A 152 5.06 7.78 10.62
N GLY A 153 4.06 7.79 9.75
CA GLY A 153 4.20 7.52 8.32
C GLY A 153 5.12 8.50 7.60
N GLU A 154 4.94 9.80 7.82
CA GLU A 154 5.73 10.86 7.18
C GLU A 154 7.21 10.87 7.59
N LYS A 155 7.52 10.37 8.79
CA LYS A 155 8.89 10.34 9.33
C LYS A 155 9.73 9.17 8.83
N LEU A 156 9.14 8.24 8.09
CA LEU A 156 9.88 7.09 7.56
C LEU A 156 10.92 7.55 6.55
N PRO A 157 12.16 7.00 6.61
CA PRO A 157 13.17 7.21 5.58
C PRO A 157 12.65 6.89 4.17
N GLU A 158 11.86 5.83 4.04
CA GLU A 158 11.25 5.34 2.80
C GLU A 158 10.16 6.28 2.26
N ALA A 159 9.61 7.16 3.09
CA ALA A 159 8.61 8.15 2.69
C ALA A 159 9.25 9.49 2.28
N LYS A 160 10.54 9.70 2.55
CA LYS A 160 11.21 10.98 2.38
C LYS A 160 11.24 11.41 0.92
N GLY A 161 10.61 12.55 0.63
CA GLY A 161 10.48 13.08 -0.73
C GLY A 161 9.47 12.34 -1.62
N LEU A 162 8.77 11.34 -1.05
CA LEU A 162 7.73 10.58 -1.74
C LEU A 162 6.33 10.88 -1.20
N MET A 163 6.20 11.58 -0.07
CA MET A 163 4.93 12.13 0.41
C MET A 163 4.60 13.46 -0.29
N SER A 164 3.32 13.66 -0.58
CA SER A 164 2.78 14.88 -1.19
C SER A 164 2.19 15.79 -0.12
N GLU A 165 0.98 15.47 0.37
CA GLU A 165 0.27 16.25 1.37
C GLU A 165 -0.49 15.30 2.31
N SER A 166 -0.76 15.74 3.53
CA SER A 166 -1.62 15.02 4.47
C SER A 166 -2.60 15.96 5.18
N VAL A 167 -3.73 15.41 5.64
CA VAL A 167 -4.74 16.18 6.37
C VAL A 167 -5.37 15.34 7.46
N VAL A 168 -5.68 15.99 8.58
CA VAL A 168 -6.52 15.44 9.66
C VAL A 168 -7.80 16.25 9.75
N ILE A 169 -8.94 15.58 9.60
CA ILE A 169 -10.27 16.15 9.68
C ILE A 169 -10.92 15.62 10.97
N PRO A 170 -11.01 16.42 12.05
CA PRO A 170 -11.51 15.95 13.34
C PRO A 170 -12.97 15.51 13.34
N SER A 171 -13.80 16.15 12.49
CA SER A 171 -15.22 15.86 12.35
C SER A 171 -15.61 16.01 10.87
N PRO A 172 -15.39 14.97 10.05
CA PRO A 172 -15.68 15.02 8.62
C PRO A 172 -17.20 15.00 8.38
N HIS A 173 -17.63 15.73 7.34
CA HIS A 173 -19.03 15.70 6.92
C HIS A 173 -19.41 14.27 6.48
N PRO A 174 -20.61 13.75 6.82
CA PRO A 174 -21.01 12.38 6.48
C PRO A 174 -20.88 12.02 5.00
N ASP A 175 -21.26 12.94 4.10
CA ASP A 175 -21.13 12.72 2.65
C ASP A 175 -19.67 12.59 2.20
N ILE A 176 -18.74 13.28 2.86
CA ILE A 176 -17.31 13.12 2.59
C ILE A 176 -16.87 11.73 3.03
N ILE A 177 -17.30 11.26 4.20
CA ILE A 177 -16.99 9.91 4.68
C ILE A 177 -17.44 8.87 3.64
N GLN A 178 -18.66 8.98 3.13
CA GLN A 178 -19.19 8.06 2.11
C GLN A 178 -18.40 8.08 0.80
N SER A 179 -17.79 9.21 0.44
CA SER A 179 -16.98 9.32 -0.78
C SER A 179 -15.58 8.68 -0.67
N LEU A 180 -15.16 8.27 0.54
CA LEU A 180 -13.83 7.68 0.78
C LEU A 180 -13.79 6.15 0.55
N TYR A 181 -14.93 5.52 0.28
CA TYR A 181 -15.05 4.09 -0.07
C TYR A 181 -15.27 3.95 -1.59
#